data_AF-A0A0F9DCX6-F1
#
_entry.id   AF-A0A0F9DCX6-F1
#
_cell.length_a   1.000
_cell.length_b   1.000
_cell.length_c   1.000
_cell.angle_alpha   90.00
_cell.angle_beta   90.00
_cell.angle_gamma   90.00
#
_symmetry.space_group_name_H-M   'P 1'
#
loop_
_entity.id
_entity.type
_entity.pdbx_description
1 polymer ?
#
loop_
_entity_poly.entity_id
_entity_poly.type
_entity_poly.pdbx_seq_one_letter_code
_entity_poly.pdbx_strand_id
1 'polypeptide(L)'
;MEIEKEFIINKFLSLKLEKGKTVIYIAGERFYHCKFLLIEIPEKQLRSFNSIDEASESLNSSLEPTKDRVFTYNIPPETEFWGHCSNIQAWYENGYDTRLLHSNLSFPLLEELTEAGDPQAKKVFKEEIAERYNNGIESVRKYLKDSNYLRRLTIEEFHSYIDADEYEIVCKLKKIQPHIDRLIYQYKKGKITHLMLSGYKLKKVPSEIRNLTSLEYLEMNSNKIEILPNWIKEFKSLKKLSVYGNQLKSLPETIGELKSLE
;
A
#
# COMPACT_ATOMS: atom_id res chain seq x y z
N MET A 1 37.68 -4.12 -12.11
CA MET A 1 36.62 -3.84 -13.09
C MET A 1 36.75 -2.38 -13.45
N GLU A 2 36.74 -2.06 -14.74
CA GLU A 2 36.86 -0.67 -15.20
C GLU A 2 35.52 0.03 -14.97
N ILE A 3 35.49 0.97 -14.03
CA ILE A 3 34.31 1.78 -13.73
C ILE A 3 34.39 2.98 -14.67
N GLU A 4 33.42 3.11 -15.57
CA GLU A 4 33.40 4.20 -16.54
C GLU A 4 32.85 5.49 -15.90
N LYS A 5 31.83 5.37 -15.03
CA LYS A 5 31.22 6.45 -14.27
C LYS A 5 30.67 5.96 -12.93
N GLU A 6 30.61 6.84 -11.94
CA GLU A 6 29.98 6.60 -10.65
C GLU A 6 29.10 7.80 -10.26
N PHE A 7 27.92 7.50 -9.71
CA PHE A 7 26.98 8.48 -9.18
C PHE A 7 26.57 8.06 -7.77
N ILE A 8 26.78 8.93 -6.79
CA ILE A 8 26.51 8.66 -5.38
C ILE A 8 25.24 9.40 -4.98
N ILE A 9 24.21 8.66 -4.57
CA ILE A 9 22.92 9.22 -4.13
C ILE A 9 23.00 9.58 -2.64
N ASN A 10 23.48 8.64 -1.83
CA ASN A 10 23.72 8.85 -0.41
C ASN A 10 24.85 7.94 0.08
N LYS A 11 25.10 7.92 1.40
CA LYS A 11 26.18 7.11 1.99
C LYS A 11 26.03 5.60 1.82
N PHE A 12 24.83 5.11 1.48
CA PHE A 12 24.54 3.70 1.24
C PHE A 12 24.30 3.41 -0.24
N LEU A 13 23.68 4.30 -1.00
CA LEU A 13 23.21 4.04 -2.36
C LEU A 13 24.07 4.75 -3.41
N SER A 14 24.62 3.99 -4.35
CA SER A 14 25.30 4.53 -5.54
C SER A 14 25.01 3.71 -6.79
N LEU A 15 25.26 4.30 -7.96
CA LEU A 15 25.16 3.65 -9.26
C LEU A 15 26.50 3.75 -9.98
N LYS A 16 26.90 2.70 -10.68
CA LYS A 16 28.11 2.66 -11.49
C LYS A 16 27.79 2.22 -12.92
N LEU A 17 28.46 2.84 -13.89
CA LEU A 17 28.47 2.37 -15.27
C LEU A 17 29.63 1.39 -15.43
N GLU A 18 29.32 0.12 -15.64
CA GLU A 18 30.28 -0.95 -15.79
C GLU A 18 30.02 -1.72 -17.08
N LYS A 19 30.98 -1.72 -18.02
CA LYS A 19 30.88 -2.43 -19.30
C LYS A 19 29.58 -2.07 -20.05
N GLY A 20 29.25 -0.78 -20.07
CA GLY A 20 28.02 -0.28 -20.71
C GLY A 20 26.71 -0.67 -20.02
N LYS A 21 26.72 -1.07 -18.73
CA LYS A 21 25.49 -1.34 -17.96
C LYS A 21 25.46 -0.53 -16.67
N THR A 22 24.29 0.00 -16.32
CA THR A 22 24.06 0.58 -14.99
C THR A 22 23.98 -0.52 -13.94
N VAL A 23 24.75 -0.37 -12.87
CA VAL A 23 24.80 -1.29 -11.74
C VAL A 23 24.54 -0.51 -10.47
N ILE A 24 23.58 -0.97 -9.65
CA ILE A 24 23.26 -0.35 -8.36
C ILE A 24 24.13 -0.99 -7.28
N TYR A 25 24.60 -0.19 -6.34
CA TYR A 25 25.39 -0.58 -5.19
C TYR A 25 24.72 -0.10 -3.90
N ILE A 26 24.69 -0.97 -2.89
CA ILE A 26 24.17 -0.70 -1.54
C ILE A 26 25.27 -1.02 -0.53
N ALA A 27 25.66 -0.02 0.26
CA ALA A 27 26.79 -0.08 1.21
C ALA A 27 28.10 -0.61 0.60
N GLY A 28 28.32 -0.34 -0.70
CA GLY A 28 29.50 -0.81 -1.45
C GLY A 28 29.35 -2.20 -2.07
N GLU A 29 28.28 -2.93 -1.77
CA GLU A 29 27.98 -4.25 -2.35
C GLU A 29 27.04 -4.13 -3.55
N ARG A 30 27.23 -4.99 -4.55
CA ARG A 30 26.42 -4.96 -5.77
C ARG A 30 25.00 -5.45 -5.48
N PHE A 31 24.01 -4.63 -5.81
CA PHE A 31 22.60 -5.00 -5.70
C PHE A 31 22.18 -5.85 -6.91
N TYR A 32 21.78 -7.10 -6.65
CA TYR A 32 21.33 -8.02 -7.68
C TYR A 32 19.81 -8.16 -7.62
N HIS A 33 19.11 -7.68 -8.66
CA HIS A 33 17.67 -7.84 -8.80
C HIS A 33 17.31 -8.44 -10.16
N CYS A 34 16.40 -9.41 -10.17
CA CYS A 34 16.06 -10.23 -11.35
C CYS A 34 14.97 -9.61 -12.25
N LYS A 35 14.75 -8.29 -12.23
CA LYS A 35 13.80 -7.61 -13.13
C LYS A 35 14.36 -6.29 -13.65
N PHE A 36 14.02 -5.98 -14.90
CA PHE A 36 14.47 -4.81 -15.64
C PHE A 36 13.79 -3.53 -15.13
N LEU A 37 14.51 -2.41 -15.16
CA LEU A 37 13.89 -1.09 -14.99
C LEU A 37 13.15 -0.75 -16.29
N LEU A 38 11.84 -0.56 -16.23
CA LEU A 38 11.03 -0.12 -17.38
C LEU A 38 11.20 1.40 -17.56
N ILE A 39 11.75 1.80 -18.70
CA ILE A 39 11.99 3.22 -19.05
C ILE A 39 10.73 3.87 -19.65
N GLU A 40 9.81 3.09 -20.22
CA GLU A 40 8.49 3.56 -20.67
C GLU A 40 7.39 2.52 -20.39
N ILE A 41 6.21 3.01 -20.00
CA ILE A 41 4.98 2.21 -19.92
C ILE A 41 4.18 2.48 -21.20
N PRO A 42 3.88 1.48 -22.05
CA PRO A 42 3.06 1.70 -23.23
C PRO A 42 1.64 2.12 -22.82
N GLU A 43 1.13 3.25 -23.34
CA GLU A 43 -0.21 3.80 -23.03
C GLU A 43 -1.39 2.88 -23.40
N LYS A 44 -1.15 1.77 -24.09
CA LYS A 44 -2.22 0.90 -24.63
C LYS A 44 -2.57 -0.24 -23.68
N GLN A 45 -3.34 0.07 -22.64
CA GLN A 45 -4.49 -0.71 -22.12
C GLN A 45 -4.87 -0.19 -20.72
N LEU A 46 -5.54 0.95 -20.67
CA LEU A 46 -6.25 1.40 -19.47
C LEU A 46 -7.53 0.55 -19.30
N ARG A 47 -7.40 -0.63 -18.70
CA ARG A 47 -8.52 -1.19 -17.91
C ARG A 47 -8.62 -0.39 -16.62
N SER A 48 -9.82 -0.27 -16.06
CA SER A 48 -10.00 0.30 -14.72
C SER A 48 -9.39 -0.66 -13.70
N PHE A 49 -8.14 -0.41 -13.32
CA PHE A 49 -7.48 -1.11 -12.22
C PHE A 49 -7.69 -0.30 -10.94
N ASN A 50 -7.97 -0.99 -9.83
CA ASN A 50 -8.17 -0.35 -8.53
C ASN A 50 -6.83 -0.08 -7.82
N SER A 51 -5.76 -0.74 -8.24
CA SER A 51 -4.39 -0.49 -7.76
C SER A 51 -3.33 -0.78 -8.83
N ILE A 52 -2.14 -0.20 -8.63
CA ILE A 52 -0.97 -0.45 -9.48
C ILE A 52 -0.55 -1.93 -9.43
N ASP A 53 -0.73 -2.59 -8.28
CA ASP A 53 -0.40 -4.01 -8.12
C ASP A 53 -1.36 -4.93 -8.90
N GLU A 54 -2.65 -4.58 -8.95
CA GLU A 54 -3.65 -5.28 -9.78
C GLU A 54 -3.31 -5.16 -11.28
N ALA A 55 -2.91 -3.95 -11.70
CA ALA A 55 -2.42 -3.73 -13.06
C ALA A 55 -1.14 -4.52 -13.35
N SER A 56 -0.20 -4.55 -12.39
CA SER A 56 1.07 -5.27 -12.49
C SER A 56 0.86 -6.78 -12.63
N GLU A 57 -0.01 -7.40 -11.81
CA GLU A 57 -0.37 -8.83 -11.95
C GLU A 57 -0.96 -9.14 -13.33
N SER A 58 -1.81 -8.27 -13.88
CA SER A 58 -2.39 -8.45 -15.22
C SER A 58 -1.40 -8.18 -16.37
N LEU A 59 -0.37 -7.36 -16.14
CA LEU A 59 0.62 -6.95 -17.15
C LEU A 59 1.95 -7.73 -17.08
N ASN A 60 2.18 -8.48 -15.99
CA ASN A 60 3.46 -9.10 -15.61
C ASN A 60 4.03 -10.10 -16.63
N SER A 61 3.32 -10.44 -17.70
CA SER A 61 3.83 -11.32 -18.77
C SER A 61 4.13 -10.61 -20.10
N SER A 62 3.69 -9.36 -20.30
CA SER A 62 3.83 -8.69 -21.60
C SER A 62 5.01 -7.72 -21.69
N LEU A 63 5.62 -7.35 -20.56
CA LEU A 63 6.70 -6.35 -20.47
C LEU A 63 8.06 -6.95 -20.09
N GLU A 64 8.11 -8.21 -19.66
CA GLU A 64 9.38 -8.92 -19.50
C GLU A 64 9.88 -9.37 -20.89
N PRO A 65 11.17 -9.17 -21.22
CA PRO A 65 11.72 -9.68 -22.47
C PRO A 65 11.66 -11.20 -22.43
N THR A 66 10.73 -11.78 -23.19
CA THR A 66 10.82 -13.19 -23.56
C THR A 66 12.06 -13.38 -24.44
N LYS A 67 12.57 -14.61 -24.56
CA LYS A 67 13.74 -14.93 -25.41
C LYS A 67 13.67 -14.35 -26.84
N ASP A 68 12.47 -13.99 -27.30
CA ASP A 68 12.18 -13.50 -28.64
C ASP A 68 11.83 -11.98 -28.71
N ARG A 69 11.83 -11.24 -27.59
CA ARG A 69 11.60 -9.78 -27.55
C ARG A 69 12.80 -9.05 -26.97
N VAL A 70 13.80 -8.81 -27.82
CA VAL A 70 14.86 -7.83 -27.53
C VAL A 70 14.29 -6.46 -27.85
N PHE A 71 13.91 -5.70 -26.82
CA PHE A 71 13.70 -4.27 -27.02
C PHE A 71 15.05 -3.62 -27.30
N THR A 72 15.37 -3.43 -28.58
CA THR A 72 16.52 -2.63 -28.99
C THR A 72 16.15 -1.16 -28.87
N TYR A 73 16.27 -0.59 -27.67
CA TYR A 73 16.27 0.85 -27.51
C TYR A 73 17.64 1.38 -27.92
N ASN A 74 17.68 2.29 -28.88
CA ASN A 74 18.94 2.86 -29.39
C ASN A 74 19.40 4.02 -28.48
N ILE A 75 19.41 3.80 -27.16
CA ILE A 75 19.85 4.78 -26.17
C ILE A 75 21.32 4.49 -25.84
N PRO A 76 22.24 5.46 -25.95
CA PRO A 76 23.62 5.27 -25.52
C PRO A 76 23.68 4.84 -24.04
N PRO A 77 24.53 3.86 -23.66
CA PRO A 77 24.63 3.38 -22.28
C PRO A 77 24.84 4.49 -21.24
N GLU A 78 25.55 5.55 -21.62
CA GLU A 78 25.75 6.73 -20.77
C GLU A 78 24.45 7.52 -20.55
N THR A 79 23.64 7.71 -21.60
CA THR A 79 22.36 8.41 -21.51
C THR A 79 21.37 7.62 -20.65
N GLU A 80 21.33 6.30 -20.82
CA GLU A 80 20.53 5.40 -20.00
C GLU A 80 20.97 5.46 -18.52
N PHE A 81 22.28 5.45 -18.26
CA PHE A 81 22.85 5.59 -16.92
C PHE A 81 22.37 6.85 -16.21
N TRP A 82 22.41 8.00 -16.88
CA TRP A 82 21.93 9.25 -16.28
C TRP A 82 20.41 9.26 -16.05
N GLY A 83 19.63 8.63 -16.94
CA GLY A 83 18.19 8.43 -16.74
C GLY A 83 17.90 7.60 -15.48
N HIS A 84 18.61 6.49 -15.30
CA HIS A 84 18.52 5.66 -14.09
C HIS A 84 18.92 6.43 -12.83
N CYS A 85 20.04 7.17 -12.87
CA CYS A 85 20.48 7.99 -11.75
C CYS A 85 19.43 9.04 -11.37
N SER A 86 18.85 9.73 -12.35
CA SER A 86 17.80 10.73 -12.12
C SER A 86 16.56 10.14 -11.44
N ASN A 87 16.10 8.97 -11.89
CA ASN A 87 14.93 8.31 -11.33
C ASN A 87 15.15 7.88 -9.87
N ILE A 88 16.30 7.27 -9.58
CA ILE A 88 16.62 6.82 -8.21
C ILE A 88 16.94 8.01 -7.29
N GLN A 89 17.55 9.08 -7.82
CA GLN A 89 17.77 10.32 -7.08
C GLN A 89 16.44 10.97 -6.68
N ALA A 90 15.50 11.11 -7.62
CA ALA A 90 14.18 11.68 -7.34
C ALA A 90 13.41 10.83 -6.31
N TRP A 91 13.53 9.50 -6.40
CA TRP A 91 12.97 8.57 -5.42
C TRP A 91 13.53 8.80 -4.02
N TYR A 92 14.86 8.96 -3.90
CA TYR A 92 15.53 9.26 -2.63
C TYR A 92 15.13 10.64 -2.07
N GLU A 93 15.12 11.69 -2.89
CA GLU A 93 14.79 13.06 -2.48
C GLU A 93 13.34 13.20 -2.00
N ASN A 94 12.42 12.38 -2.51
CA ASN A 94 11.04 12.29 -2.05
C ASN A 94 10.87 11.28 -0.90
N GLY A 95 11.97 10.93 -0.24
CA GLY A 95 11.98 10.09 0.94
C GLY A 95 11.60 8.64 0.71
N TYR A 96 12.10 8.06 -0.38
CA TYR A 96 11.84 6.68 -0.80
C TYR A 96 10.37 6.39 -1.13
N ASP A 97 9.64 7.39 -1.62
CA ASP A 97 8.25 7.23 -2.06
C ASP A 97 8.10 6.10 -3.08
N THR A 98 7.50 4.99 -2.67
CA THR A 98 7.36 3.75 -3.46
C THR A 98 6.52 3.91 -4.71
N ARG A 99 5.86 5.07 -4.90
CA ARG A 99 5.09 5.42 -6.10
C ARG A 99 5.96 5.98 -7.24
N LEU A 100 7.19 6.39 -6.94
CA LEU A 100 8.11 7.00 -7.93
C LEU A 100 8.97 5.98 -8.68
N LEU A 101 9.09 4.77 -8.15
CA LEU A 101 9.77 3.64 -8.78
C LEU A 101 8.84 2.43 -8.82
N HIS A 102 8.97 1.60 -9.85
CA HIS A 102 8.18 0.38 -9.95
C HIS A 102 8.39 -0.52 -8.72
N SER A 103 7.31 -1.11 -8.19
CA SER A 103 7.30 -1.87 -6.93
C SER A 103 8.30 -3.03 -6.89
N ASN A 104 8.55 -3.67 -8.04
CA ASN A 104 9.58 -4.70 -8.21
C ASN A 104 11.00 -4.21 -7.88
N LEU A 105 11.31 -2.93 -8.09
CA LEU A 105 12.62 -2.37 -7.76
C LEU A 105 12.59 -1.63 -6.41
N SER A 106 11.55 -0.84 -6.15
CA SER A 106 11.49 0.01 -4.94
C SER A 106 11.45 -0.80 -3.65
N PHE A 107 10.69 -1.90 -3.62
CA PHE A 107 10.55 -2.72 -2.41
C PHE A 107 11.84 -3.49 -2.06
N PRO A 108 12.51 -4.18 -3.00
CA PRO A 108 13.79 -4.82 -2.68
C PRO A 108 14.93 -3.83 -2.42
N LEU A 109 14.96 -2.66 -3.08
CA LEU A 109 15.92 -1.61 -2.73
C LEU A 109 15.72 -1.11 -1.29
N LEU A 110 14.47 -0.88 -0.86
CA LEU A 110 14.14 -0.49 0.51
C LEU A 110 14.56 -1.55 1.53
N GLU A 111 14.34 -2.83 1.20
CA GLU A 111 14.77 -3.94 2.05
C GLU A 111 16.28 -3.92 2.26
N GLU A 112 17.05 -3.88 1.17
CA GLU A 112 18.52 -3.91 1.24
C GLU A 112 19.09 -2.64 1.90
N LEU A 113 18.51 -1.46 1.64
CA LEU A 113 18.91 -0.22 2.33
C LEU A 113 18.61 -0.28 3.83
N THR A 114 17.52 -0.95 4.22
CA THR A 114 17.19 -1.20 5.63
C THR A 114 18.23 -2.09 6.29
N GLU A 115 18.67 -3.16 5.61
CA GLU A 115 19.74 -4.06 6.10
C GLU A 115 21.10 -3.35 6.17
N ALA A 116 21.39 -2.48 5.22
CA ALA A 116 22.57 -1.60 5.24
C ALA A 116 22.55 -0.57 6.38
N GLY A 117 21.42 -0.41 7.09
CA GLY A 117 21.31 0.47 8.25
C GLY A 117 20.86 1.90 7.94
N ASP A 118 20.20 2.12 6.80
CA ASP A 118 19.57 3.40 6.50
C ASP A 118 18.33 3.61 7.39
N PRO A 119 18.32 4.61 8.31
CA PRO A 119 17.21 4.81 9.23
C PRO A 119 15.94 5.28 8.53
N GLN A 120 16.06 6.04 7.43
CA GLN A 120 14.92 6.51 6.66
C GLN A 120 14.34 5.36 5.83
N ALA A 121 15.19 4.56 5.19
CA ALA A 121 14.73 3.36 4.48
C ALA A 121 14.05 2.38 5.45
N LYS A 122 14.62 2.16 6.64
CA LYS A 122 14.03 1.32 7.70
C LYS A 122 12.63 1.77 8.08
N LYS A 123 12.42 3.08 8.25
CA LYS A 123 11.11 3.64 8.56
C LYS A 123 10.11 3.39 7.42
N VAL A 124 10.47 3.79 6.20
CA VAL A 124 9.60 3.68 5.02
C VAL A 124 9.30 2.22 4.68
N PHE A 125 10.27 1.33 4.81
CA PHE A 125 10.09 -0.10 4.55
C PHE A 125 9.07 -0.73 5.50
N LYS A 126 9.11 -0.36 6.79
CA LYS A 126 8.12 -0.82 7.77
C LYS A 126 6.73 -0.28 7.48
N GLU A 127 6.63 1.00 7.13
CA GLU A 127 5.38 1.64 6.68
C GLU A 127 4.80 0.92 5.46
N GLU A 128 5.62 0.62 4.46
CA GLU A 128 5.23 -0.06 3.23
C GLU A 128 4.75 -1.50 3.48
N ILE A 129 5.42 -2.27 4.35
CA ILE A 129 4.96 -3.62 4.74
C ILE A 129 3.57 -3.54 5.37
N ALA A 130 3.37 -2.60 6.29
CA ALA A 130 2.09 -2.42 6.96
C ALA A 130 1.00 -1.99 5.96
N GLU A 131 1.27 -1.00 5.12
CA GLU A 131 0.34 -0.50 4.10
C GLU A 131 -0.06 -1.62 3.13
N ARG A 132 0.91 -2.35 2.57
CA ARG A 132 0.66 -3.46 1.64
C ARG A 132 -0.10 -4.61 2.28
N TYR A 133 0.15 -4.91 3.56
CA TYR A 133 -0.59 -5.95 4.24
C TYR A 133 -2.06 -5.55 4.47
N ASN A 134 -2.29 -4.31 4.89
CA ASN A 134 -3.64 -3.85 5.23
C ASN A 134 -4.48 -3.58 3.97
N ASN A 135 -3.90 -2.94 2.96
CA ASN A 135 -4.62 -2.49 1.76
C ASN A 135 -4.41 -3.39 0.53
N GLY A 136 -3.42 -4.29 0.55
CA GLY A 136 -3.15 -5.20 -0.56
C GLY A 136 -4.18 -6.33 -0.70
N ILE A 137 -4.26 -6.86 -1.91
CA ILE A 137 -5.06 -8.05 -2.24
C ILE A 137 -4.50 -9.31 -1.57
N GLU A 138 -5.27 -10.40 -1.57
CA GLU A 138 -4.91 -11.62 -0.83
C GLU A 138 -3.56 -12.23 -1.28
N SER A 139 -3.19 -12.11 -2.56
CA SER A 139 -1.88 -12.55 -3.07
C SER A 139 -0.71 -11.81 -2.42
N VAL A 140 -0.81 -10.47 -2.33
CA VAL A 140 0.17 -9.61 -1.66
C VAL A 140 0.27 -9.94 -0.17
N ARG A 141 -0.88 -10.10 0.51
CA ARG A 141 -0.91 -10.48 1.93
C ARG A 141 -0.27 -11.83 2.17
N LYS A 142 -0.55 -12.81 1.31
CA LYS A 142 0.05 -14.14 1.38
C LYS A 142 1.55 -14.07 1.17
N TYR A 143 2.01 -13.35 0.15
CA TYR A 143 3.44 -13.12 -0.09
C TYR A 143 4.14 -12.51 1.12
N LEU A 144 3.56 -11.48 1.75
CA LEU A 144 4.15 -10.85 2.94
C LEU A 144 4.24 -11.79 4.14
N LYS A 145 3.26 -12.70 4.31
CA LYS A 145 3.27 -13.74 5.34
C LYS A 145 4.33 -14.80 5.05
N ASP A 146 4.31 -15.37 3.84
CA ASP A 146 5.16 -16.48 3.42
C ASP A 146 6.65 -16.07 3.41
N SER A 147 6.94 -14.83 3.01
CA SER A 147 8.28 -14.24 3.02
C SER A 147 8.72 -13.70 4.40
N ASN A 148 7.93 -13.92 5.46
CA ASN A 148 8.21 -13.50 6.84
C ASN A 148 8.41 -11.98 7.07
N TYR A 149 7.99 -11.11 6.15
CA TYR A 149 8.12 -9.66 6.30
C TYR A 149 7.42 -9.11 7.55
N LEU A 150 6.30 -9.73 7.96
CA LEU A 150 5.56 -9.32 9.15
C LEU A 150 6.36 -9.48 10.46
N ARG A 151 7.37 -10.35 10.50
CA ARG A 151 8.24 -10.48 11.69
C ARG A 151 9.17 -9.29 11.89
N ARG A 152 9.33 -8.45 10.85
CA ARG A 152 10.14 -7.22 10.90
C ARG A 152 9.39 -6.06 11.56
N LEU A 153 8.10 -6.24 11.87
CA LEU A 153 7.24 -5.29 12.55
C LEU A 153 6.92 -5.82 13.95
N THR A 154 7.09 -4.99 14.98
CA THR A 154 6.45 -5.29 16.26
C THR A 154 4.93 -5.09 16.14
N ILE A 155 4.17 -5.69 17.04
CA ILE A 155 2.72 -5.47 17.13
C ILE A 155 2.43 -3.96 17.27
N GLU A 156 3.21 -3.27 18.09
CA GLU A 156 3.11 -1.82 18.30
C GLU A 156 3.45 -1.03 17.03
N GLU A 157 4.50 -1.40 16.29
CA GLU A 157 4.86 -0.74 15.04
C GLU A 157 3.78 -0.95 13.97
N PHE A 158 3.31 -2.19 13.81
CA PHE A 158 2.22 -2.51 12.89
C PHE A 158 0.94 -1.72 13.20
N HIS A 159 0.67 -1.46 14.49
CA HIS A 159 -0.48 -0.67 14.93
C HIS A 159 -0.21 0.84 15.01
N SER A 160 1.04 1.29 15.11
CA SER A 160 1.42 2.72 15.15
C SER A 160 1.17 3.45 13.83
N TYR A 161 1.01 2.69 12.75
CA TYR A 161 0.59 3.21 11.45
C TYR A 161 -0.91 3.46 11.36
N ILE A 162 -1.66 3.09 12.40
CA ILE A 162 -3.03 3.54 12.68
C ILE A 162 -2.93 4.63 13.75
N ASP A 163 -3.67 5.71 13.58
CA ASP A 163 -3.82 6.75 14.60
C ASP A 163 -4.24 6.13 15.93
N ALA A 164 -3.61 6.53 17.03
CA ALA A 164 -3.79 5.87 18.33
C ALA A 164 -5.27 5.86 18.78
N ASP A 165 -6.01 6.92 18.48
CA ASP A 165 -7.44 7.02 18.80
C ASP A 165 -8.26 6.05 17.94
N GLU A 166 -7.88 5.88 16.68
CA GLU A 166 -8.51 4.94 15.75
C GLU A 166 -8.22 3.48 16.11
N TYR A 167 -6.99 3.19 16.56
CA TYR A 167 -6.64 1.87 17.06
C TYR A 167 -7.39 1.53 18.35
N GLU A 168 -7.60 2.50 19.24
CA GLU A 168 -8.43 2.30 20.43
C GLU A 168 -9.87 1.94 20.07
N ILE A 169 -10.43 2.55 19.02
CA ILE A 169 -11.75 2.20 18.49
C ILE A 169 -11.76 0.74 18.01
N VAL A 170 -10.77 0.29 17.24
CA VAL A 170 -10.64 -1.11 16.82
C VAL A 170 -10.60 -2.06 18.03
N CYS A 171 -9.85 -1.71 19.07
CA CYS A 171 -9.80 -2.51 20.30
C CYS A 171 -11.16 -2.59 21.01
N LYS A 172 -11.91 -1.48 21.07
CA LYS A 172 -13.27 -1.47 21.61
C LYS A 172 -14.22 -2.32 20.77
N LEU A 173 -14.16 -2.22 19.44
CA LEU A 173 -14.97 -3.05 18.52
C LEU A 173 -14.72 -4.55 18.70
N LYS A 174 -13.45 -4.97 18.86
CA LYS A 174 -13.10 -6.36 19.14
C LYS A 174 -13.72 -6.89 20.45
N LYS A 175 -13.85 -6.03 21.47
CA LYS A 175 -14.49 -6.39 22.76
C LYS A 175 -16.01 -6.57 22.64
N ILE A 176 -16.66 -5.83 21.75
CA ILE A 176 -18.13 -5.89 21.56
C ILE A 176 -18.57 -7.28 21.11
N GLN A 177 -17.72 -8.01 20.39
CA GLN A 177 -18.03 -9.38 19.97
C GLN A 177 -16.76 -10.26 20.03
N PRO A 178 -16.54 -11.01 21.13
CA PRO A 178 -15.30 -11.77 21.38
C PRO A 178 -15.07 -12.98 20.46
N HIS A 179 -15.92 -13.23 19.46
CA HIS A 179 -15.67 -14.22 18.40
C HIS A 179 -15.04 -13.61 17.13
N ILE A 180 -14.65 -12.32 17.19
CA ILE A 180 -14.02 -11.61 16.07
C ILE A 180 -12.50 -11.79 16.14
N ASP A 181 -12.00 -12.89 15.58
CA ASP A 181 -10.58 -12.98 15.22
C ASP A 181 -10.27 -12.21 13.91
N ARG A 182 -11.29 -11.70 13.21
CA ARG A 182 -11.16 -11.07 11.89
C ARG A 182 -12.06 -9.86 11.72
N LEU A 183 -11.82 -8.79 12.48
CA LEU A 183 -12.35 -7.48 12.12
C LEU A 183 -11.63 -7.07 10.84
N ILE A 184 -12.36 -6.90 9.75
CA ILE A 184 -11.78 -6.49 8.46
C ILE A 184 -11.96 -4.97 8.36
N TYR A 185 -10.84 -4.27 8.28
CA TYR A 185 -10.79 -2.83 8.09
C TYR A 185 -9.57 -2.46 7.23
N GLN A 186 -9.64 -1.30 6.58
CA GLN A 186 -8.54 -0.67 5.85
C GLN A 186 -8.34 0.73 6.42
N TYR A 187 -7.11 1.21 6.38
CA TYR A 187 -6.79 2.58 6.77
C TYR A 187 -5.87 3.21 5.73
N LYS A 188 -5.87 4.54 5.69
CA LYS A 188 -5.00 5.34 4.83
C LYS A 188 -4.44 6.47 5.66
N LYS A 189 -3.11 6.60 5.71
CA LYS A 189 -2.41 7.63 6.50
C LYS A 189 -2.87 7.67 7.97
N GLY A 190 -2.99 6.51 8.61
CA GLY A 190 -3.41 6.41 10.01
C GLY A 190 -4.92 6.43 10.26
N LYS A 191 -5.75 6.74 9.27
CA LYS A 191 -7.20 6.86 9.46
C LYS A 191 -7.96 5.72 8.78
N ILE A 192 -8.92 5.09 9.47
CA ILE A 192 -9.73 3.99 8.94
C ILE A 192 -10.66 4.54 7.87
N THR A 193 -10.53 3.98 6.67
CA THR A 193 -11.33 4.36 5.49
C THR A 193 -12.35 3.30 5.14
N HIS A 194 -12.10 2.03 5.47
CA HIS A 194 -13.05 0.94 5.23
C HIS A 194 -13.25 0.14 6.50
N LEU A 195 -14.50 -0.14 6.85
CA LEU A 195 -14.85 -0.94 8.01
C LEU A 195 -15.95 -1.95 7.66
N MET A 196 -15.66 -3.23 7.89
CA MET A 196 -16.61 -4.32 7.71
C MET A 196 -17.04 -4.89 9.06
N LEU A 197 -18.33 -4.70 9.37
CA LEU A 197 -19.03 -5.18 10.56
C LEU A 197 -20.14 -6.19 10.21
N SER A 198 -20.06 -6.85 9.07
CA SER A 198 -21.10 -7.74 8.58
C SER A 198 -21.17 -9.06 9.36
N GLY A 199 -22.38 -9.54 9.68
CA GLY A 199 -22.60 -10.87 10.25
C GLY A 199 -22.37 -10.99 11.77
N TYR A 200 -22.24 -9.89 12.50
CA TYR A 200 -21.93 -9.88 13.93
C TYR A 200 -23.15 -9.85 14.86
N LYS A 201 -24.36 -10.06 14.34
CA LYS A 201 -25.63 -10.03 15.10
C LYS A 201 -25.84 -8.72 15.88
N LEU A 202 -25.23 -7.62 15.41
CA LEU A 202 -25.30 -6.31 16.06
C LEU A 202 -26.75 -5.85 16.12
N LYS A 203 -27.24 -5.49 17.31
CA LYS A 203 -28.58 -4.92 17.49
C LYS A 203 -28.62 -3.40 17.25
N LYS A 204 -27.46 -2.76 17.40
CA LYS A 204 -27.27 -1.32 17.23
C LYS A 204 -25.93 -1.09 16.54
N VAL A 205 -25.80 0.04 15.85
CA VAL A 205 -24.50 0.51 15.37
C VAL A 205 -23.63 0.87 16.59
N PRO A 206 -22.40 0.33 16.72
CA PRO A 206 -21.49 0.69 17.82
C PRO A 206 -21.24 2.19 17.85
N SER A 207 -21.36 2.84 19.00
CA SER A 207 -21.12 4.30 19.11
C SER A 207 -19.67 4.67 18.89
N GLU A 208 -18.75 3.74 19.08
CA GLU A 208 -17.31 3.91 18.94
C GLU A 208 -16.91 4.28 17.52
N ILE A 209 -17.64 3.80 16.50
CA ILE A 209 -17.30 4.11 15.10
C ILE A 209 -17.60 5.55 14.73
N ARG A 210 -18.37 6.30 15.54
CA ARG A 210 -18.73 7.70 15.28
C ARG A 210 -17.51 8.59 15.04
N ASN A 211 -16.40 8.30 15.71
CA ASN A 211 -15.17 9.09 15.63
C ASN A 211 -14.32 8.77 14.39
N LEU A 212 -14.69 7.76 13.58
CA LEU A 212 -14.02 7.40 12.33
C LEU A 212 -14.41 8.39 11.21
N THR A 213 -14.01 9.65 11.35
CA THR A 213 -14.43 10.74 10.47
C THR A 213 -13.91 10.62 9.03
N SER A 214 -12.88 9.81 8.82
CA SER A 214 -12.30 9.52 7.49
C SER A 214 -12.92 8.29 6.81
N LEU A 215 -13.96 7.70 7.39
CA LEU A 215 -14.58 6.49 6.86
C LEU A 215 -15.24 6.77 5.50
N GLU A 216 -14.81 6.04 4.48
CA GLU A 216 -15.32 6.09 3.10
C GLU A 216 -16.29 4.94 2.82
N TYR A 217 -16.06 3.76 3.42
CA TYR A 217 -16.85 2.55 3.19
C TYR A 217 -17.24 1.88 4.52
N LEU A 218 -18.54 1.77 4.76
CA LEU A 218 -19.09 1.10 5.94
C LEU A 218 -20.03 -0.03 5.52
N GLU A 219 -19.64 -1.26 5.84
CA GLU A 219 -20.49 -2.44 5.60
C GLU A 219 -20.94 -3.05 6.92
N MET A 220 -22.25 -3.14 7.12
CA MET A 220 -22.89 -3.69 8.33
C MET A 220 -23.96 -4.71 7.96
N ASN A 221 -23.74 -5.48 6.90
CA ASN A 221 -24.73 -6.41 6.36
C ASN A 221 -25.04 -7.57 7.33
N SER A 222 -26.21 -8.18 7.19
CA SER A 222 -26.60 -9.39 7.91
C SER A 222 -26.45 -9.28 9.44
N ASN A 223 -26.88 -8.13 9.98
CA ASN A 223 -26.94 -7.87 11.41
C ASN A 223 -28.41 -7.83 11.89
N LYS A 224 -28.65 -7.32 13.10
CA LYS A 224 -29.98 -7.13 13.69
C LYS A 224 -30.24 -5.66 14.02
N ILE A 225 -29.65 -4.74 13.24
CA ILE A 225 -29.75 -3.31 13.50
C ILE A 225 -31.17 -2.86 13.18
N GLU A 226 -31.84 -2.26 14.17
CA GLU A 226 -33.22 -1.79 14.02
C GLU A 226 -33.30 -0.32 13.58
N ILE A 227 -32.28 0.48 13.93
CA ILE A 227 -32.24 1.91 13.68
C ILE A 227 -30.80 2.31 13.34
N LEU A 228 -30.62 3.15 12.29
CA LEU A 228 -29.36 3.85 12.09
C LEU A 228 -29.34 5.14 12.93
N PRO A 229 -28.22 5.41 13.61
CA PRO A 229 -28.13 6.56 14.51
C PRO A 229 -28.12 7.89 13.76
N ASN A 230 -28.69 8.94 14.35
CA ASN A 230 -28.71 10.27 13.74
C ASN A 230 -27.31 10.83 13.48
N TRP A 231 -26.31 10.44 14.27
CA TRP A 231 -24.92 10.83 14.09
C TRP A 231 -24.26 10.20 12.85
N ILE A 232 -24.94 9.32 12.09
CA ILE A 232 -24.42 8.77 10.83
C ILE A 232 -23.97 9.88 9.87
N LYS A 233 -24.64 11.04 9.90
CA LYS A 233 -24.30 12.23 9.12
C LYS A 233 -22.91 12.80 9.37
N GLU A 234 -22.25 12.42 10.46
CA GLU A 234 -20.91 12.89 10.78
C GLU A 234 -19.84 12.25 9.88
N PHE A 235 -20.16 11.14 9.20
CA PHE A 235 -19.28 10.53 8.21
C PHE A 235 -19.29 11.30 6.88
N LYS A 236 -18.66 12.47 6.87
CA LYS A 236 -18.62 13.38 5.71
C LYS A 236 -17.91 12.79 4.48
N SER A 237 -17.02 11.83 4.69
CA SER A 237 -16.28 11.15 3.62
C SER A 237 -16.95 9.86 3.14
N LEU A 238 -18.10 9.47 3.70
CA LEU A 238 -18.72 8.17 3.41
C LEU A 238 -19.29 8.14 1.99
N LYS A 239 -18.73 7.26 1.17
CA LYS A 239 -19.13 6.99 -0.22
C LYS A 239 -20.06 5.80 -0.32
N LYS A 240 -19.85 4.77 0.50
CA LYS A 240 -20.67 3.56 0.48
C LYS A 240 -21.14 3.19 1.88
N LEU A 241 -22.45 3.03 2.03
CA LEU A 241 -23.09 2.48 3.23
C LEU A 241 -23.92 1.25 2.87
N SER A 242 -23.48 0.07 3.33
CA SER A 242 -24.21 -1.17 3.11
C SER A 242 -24.81 -1.69 4.40
N VAL A 243 -26.14 -1.77 4.47
CA VAL A 243 -26.90 -2.20 5.66
C VAL A 243 -27.92 -3.30 5.33
N TYR A 244 -27.68 -4.03 4.25
CA TYR A 244 -28.56 -5.11 3.79
C TYR A 244 -28.71 -6.21 4.84
N GLY A 245 -29.88 -6.84 4.92
CA GLY A 245 -30.12 -7.94 5.87
C GLY A 245 -30.15 -7.51 7.34
N ASN A 246 -30.55 -6.27 7.62
CA ASN A 246 -30.84 -5.75 8.96
C ASN A 246 -32.36 -5.70 9.22
N GLN A 247 -32.76 -5.16 10.37
CA GLN A 247 -34.15 -5.01 10.81
C GLN A 247 -34.61 -3.55 10.79
N LEU A 248 -34.03 -2.75 9.88
CA LEU A 248 -34.32 -1.33 9.76
C LEU A 248 -35.78 -1.12 9.35
N LYS A 249 -36.54 -0.38 10.18
CA LYS A 249 -37.93 0.00 9.88
C LYS A 249 -38.02 1.33 9.12
N SER A 250 -37.02 2.18 9.31
CA SER A 250 -36.88 3.48 8.66
C SER A 250 -35.41 3.87 8.59
N LEU A 251 -35.11 4.87 7.77
CA LEU A 251 -33.82 5.55 7.76
C LEU A 251 -33.94 6.84 8.58
N PRO A 252 -32.88 7.29 9.27
CA PRO A 252 -32.87 8.56 9.98
C PRO A 252 -32.98 9.71 8.97
N GLU A 253 -33.67 10.79 9.32
CA GLU A 253 -33.80 11.98 8.46
C GLU A 253 -32.43 12.56 8.07
N THR A 254 -31.44 12.38 8.94
CA THR A 254 -30.05 12.84 8.72
C THR A 254 -29.29 12.05 7.65
N ILE A 255 -29.86 10.97 7.09
CA ILE A 255 -29.21 10.19 6.02
C ILE A 255 -28.93 11.04 4.78
N GLY A 256 -29.81 12.01 4.47
CA GLY A 256 -29.64 12.95 3.35
C GLY A 256 -28.51 13.96 3.54
N GLU A 257 -27.92 14.05 4.74
CA GLU A 257 -26.77 14.92 5.01
C GLU A 257 -25.41 14.28 4.64
N LEU A 258 -25.41 13.01 4.21
CA LEU A 258 -24.24 12.29 3.69
C LEU A 258 -23.95 12.71 2.24
N LYS A 259 -23.31 13.87 2.08
CA LYS A 259 -23.09 14.50 0.76
C LYS A 259 -22.19 13.71 -0.20
N SER A 260 -21.37 12.80 0.33
CA SER A 260 -20.40 12.02 -0.45
C SER A 260 -20.92 10.64 -0.82
N LEU A 261 -22.14 10.26 -0.40
CA LEU A 261 -22.70 8.94 -0.60
C LEU A 261 -23.08 8.73 -2.08
N GLU A 262 -22.63 7.62 -2.67
CA GLU A 262 -22.78 7.25 -4.09
C GLU A 262 -23.82 6.13 -4.30
#